data_AF-A0A090T1R4-F1
#
_entry.id   AF-A0A090T1R4-F1
#
_cell.length_a   1.000
_cell.length_b   1.000
_cell.length_c   1.000
_cell.angle_alpha   90.00
_cell.angle_beta   90.00
_cell.angle_gamma   90.00
#
_symmetry.space_group_name_H-M   'P 1'
#
loop_
_entity.id
_entity.type
_entity.pdbx_description
1 polymer ?
#
loop_
_entity_poly.entity_id
_entity_poly.type
_entity_poly.pdbx_seq_one_letter_code
_entity_poly.pdbx_strand_id
1 'polypeptide(L)' 'MGLVARFSLVDGQFEATYQIGRYNQTGEWILESAPKSAVNEINRTQEVFHQKLEATLNEKFELTVSIHDDSVEFV' A
#
# COMPACT_ATOMS: atom_id res chain seq x y z
N MET A 1 -3.21 -10.44 9.64
CA MET A 1 -2.47 -10.06 8.44
C MET A 1 -3.20 -8.92 7.78
N GLY A 2 -2.48 -7.94 7.27
CA GLY A 2 -3.03 -6.78 6.59
C GLY A 2 -2.00 -6.14 5.66
N LEU A 3 -2.45 -5.08 5.02
CA LEU A 3 -1.65 -4.23 4.14
C LEU A 3 -1.07 -3.07 4.95
N VAL A 4 0.21 -2.79 4.78
CA VAL A 4 0.86 -1.56 5.24
C VAL A 4 1.36 -0.78 4.03
N ALA A 5 1.08 0.52 4.01
CA ALA A 5 1.57 1.44 2.99
C ALA A 5 2.56 2.43 3.62
N ARG A 6 3.70 2.61 2.98
CA ARG A 6 4.63 3.71 3.30
C ARG A 6 4.67 4.67 2.12
N PHE A 7 4.80 5.96 2.42
CA PHE A 7 4.91 7.01 1.41
C PHE A 7 6.26 7.69 1.52
N SER A 8 6.92 7.86 0.38
CA SER A 8 8.13 8.67 0.21
C SER A 8 7.86 9.77 -0.80
N LEU A 9 8.56 10.89 -0.67
CA LEU A 9 8.59 11.93 -1.69
C LEU A 9 9.93 11.80 -2.43
N VAL A 10 9.87 11.48 -3.72
CA VAL A 10 11.05 11.30 -4.58
C VAL A 10 10.88 12.22 -5.78
N ASP A 11 11.84 13.12 -5.99
CA ASP A 11 11.85 14.09 -7.09
C ASP A 11 10.54 14.90 -7.25
N GLY A 12 9.86 15.19 -6.14
CA GLY A 12 8.62 15.95 -6.12
C GLY A 12 7.36 15.14 -6.42
N GLN A 13 7.47 13.82 -6.60
CA GLN A 13 6.37 12.89 -6.75
C GLN A 13 6.25 11.98 -5.53
N PHE A 14 5.02 11.66 -5.12
CA PHE A 14 4.81 10.67 -4.07
C PHE A 14 5.00 9.26 -4.62
N GLU A 15 5.66 8.41 -3.84
CA GLU A 15 5.75 6.98 -4.10
C GLU A 15 5.13 6.21 -2.95
N ALA A 16 4.27 5.27 -3.28
CA ALA A 16 3.62 4.35 -2.35
C ALA A 16 4.29 2.98 -2.40
N THR A 17 4.81 2.51 -1.27
CA THR A 17 5.30 1.13 -1.12
C THR A 17 4.30 0.30 -0.32
N TYR A 18 3.73 -0.71 -0.97
CA TYR A 18 2.76 -1.62 -0.34
C TYR A 18 3.43 -2.90 0.12
N GLN A 19 3.19 -3.29 1.36
CA GLN A 19 3.68 -4.55 1.91
C GLN A 19 2.60 -5.28 2.68
N ILE A 20 2.70 -6.61 2.68
CA ILE A 20 1.82 -7.49 3.46
C ILE A 20 2.57 -7.92 4.71
N GLY A 21 1.87 -7.88 5.84
CA GLY A 21 2.42 -8.39 7.08
C GLY A 21 1.40 -8.50 8.18
N ARG A 22 1.90 -8.73 9.39
CA ARG A 22 1.10 -8.77 10.61
C ARG A 22 1.66 -7.77 11.60
N TYR A 23 0.75 -6.91 12.07
CA TYR A 23 1.02 -6.04 13.19
C TYR A 23 1.04 -6.87 14.48
N ASN A 24 2.17 -6.91 15.17
CA ASN A 24 2.37 -7.71 16.36
C ASN A 24 2.02 -6.91 17.65
N GLN A 25 2.12 -7.56 18.82
CA GLN A 25 1.79 -6.93 20.11
C GLN A 25 2.84 -5.91 20.58
N THR A 26 4.05 -5.92 20.00
CA THR A 26 5.10 -4.93 20.29
C THR A 26 4.95 -3.67 19.43
N GLY A 27 3.94 -3.63 18.55
CA GLY A 27 3.64 -2.48 17.71
C GLY A 27 4.44 -2.44 16.41
N GLU A 28 4.99 -3.58 15.98
CA GLU A 28 5.82 -3.70 14.80
C GLU A 28 5.09 -4.45 13.68
N TRP A 29 5.37 -4.06 12.45
CA TRP A 29 4.95 -4.80 11.27
C TRP A 29 5.98 -5.89 10.96
N ILE A 30 5.56 -7.14 11.07
CA ILE A 30 6.36 -8.29 10.63
C ILE A 30 5.90 -8.65 9.21
N LEU A 31 6.81 -8.57 8.24
CA LEU A 31 6.53 -8.98 6.88
C LEU A 31 6.39 -10.50 6.82
N GLU A 32 5.22 -10.98 6.40
CA GLU A 32 4.89 -12.39 6.29
C GLU A 32 3.92 -12.56 5.12
N SER A 33 4.03 -13.69 4.40
CA SER A 33 3.17 -13.97 3.24
C SER A 33 1.73 -14.23 3.67
N ALA A 34 0.76 -13.65 2.96
CA ALA A 34 -0.66 -13.91 3.19
C ALA A 34 -1.04 -15.39 2.98
N PRO A 35 -1.92 -15.98 3.82
CA PRO A 35 -2.56 -17.24 3.49
C PRO A 35 -3.42 -17.04 2.24
N LYS A 36 -3.49 -18.07 1.39
CA LYS A 36 -4.24 -18.03 0.12
C LYS A 36 -5.70 -17.56 0.28
N SER A 37 -6.33 -17.88 1.42
CA SER A 37 -7.70 -17.45 1.73
C SER A 37 -7.87 -15.95 1.91
N ALA A 38 -6.79 -15.20 2.19
CA ALA A 38 -6.82 -13.77 2.47
C ALA A 38 -6.25 -12.92 1.33
N VAL A 39 -5.52 -13.51 0.37
CA VAL A 39 -4.86 -12.78 -0.73
C VAL A 39 -5.85 -11.93 -1.53
N ASN A 40 -6.98 -12.53 -1.94
CA ASN A 40 -7.98 -11.81 -2.75
C ASN A 40 -8.52 -10.57 -2.04
N GLU A 41 -8.77 -10.66 -0.73
CA GLU A 41 -9.29 -9.55 0.05
C GLU A 41 -8.24 -8.46 0.29
N ILE A 42 -6.97 -8.86 0.46
CA ILE A 42 -5.84 -7.94 0.57
C ILE A 42 -5.64 -7.17 -0.74
N ASN A 43 -5.64 -7.86 -1.87
CA ASN A 43 -5.48 -7.24 -3.20
C ASN A 43 -6.64 -6.26 -3.48
N ARG A 44 -7.89 -6.68 -3.19
CA ARG A 44 -9.07 -5.81 -3.32
C ARG A 44 -8.95 -4.55 -2.45
N THR A 45 -8.48 -4.70 -1.21
CA THR A 45 -8.32 -3.57 -0.29
C THR A 45 -7.20 -2.63 -0.75
N GLN A 46 -6.09 -3.18 -1.24
CA GLN A 46 -4.96 -2.42 -1.81
C GLN A 46 -5.41 -1.59 -3.00
N GLU A 47 -6.13 -2.19 -3.96
CA GLU A 47 -6.60 -1.51 -5.16
C GLU A 47 -7.56 -0.36 -4.82
N VAL A 48 -8.59 -0.64 -4.00
CA VAL A 48 -9.55 0.39 -3.59
C VAL A 48 -8.90 1.50 -2.78
N PHE A 49 -7.89 1.17 -1.96
CA PHE A 49 -7.13 2.17 -1.21
C PHE A 49 -6.29 3.05 -2.15
N HIS A 50 -5.58 2.45 -3.10
CA HIS A 50 -4.74 3.17 -4.06
C HIS A 50 -5.56 4.13 -4.91
N GLN A 51 -6.68 3.68 -5.48
CA GLN A 51 -7.58 4.53 -6.26
C GLN A 51 -8.08 5.74 -5.46
N LYS A 52 -8.44 5.55 -4.18
CA LYS A 52 -8.86 6.65 -3.30
C LYS A 52 -7.72 7.59 -2.98
N LEU A 53 -6.50 7.07 -2.83
CA LEU A 53 -5.31 7.87 -2.59
C LEU A 53 -4.99 8.75 -3.79
N GLU A 54 -4.96 8.18 -4.99
CA GLU A 54 -4.74 8.90 -6.25
C GLU A 54 -5.76 10.03 -6.42
N ALA A 55 -7.06 9.72 -6.27
CA ALA A 55 -8.12 10.71 -6.37
C ALA A 55 -7.95 11.82 -5.32
N THR A 56 -7.67 11.46 -4.06
CA THR A 56 -7.52 12.44 -2.98
C THR A 56 -6.31 13.36 -3.20
N LEU A 57 -5.17 12.81 -3.61
CA LEU A 57 -3.95 13.57 -3.88
C LEU A 57 -4.14 14.53 -5.05
N ASN A 58 -4.78 14.06 -6.12
CA ASN A 58 -5.05 14.88 -7.28
C ASN A 58 -6.07 15.99 -6.98
N GLU A 59 -7.25 15.63 -6.46
CA GLU A 59 -8.37 16.57 -6.28
C GLU A 59 -8.10 17.64 -5.24
N LYS A 60 -7.37 17.31 -4.16
CA LYS A 60 -7.18 18.22 -3.03
C LYS A 60 -5.85 18.96 -3.04
N PHE A 61 -4.85 18.40 -3.70
CA PHE A 61 -3.47 18.88 -3.60
C PHE A 61 -2.78 19.03 -4.95
N GLU A 62 -3.43 18.65 -6.07
CA GLU A 62 -2.82 18.63 -7.41
C GLU A 62 -1.53 17.78 -7.47
N LEU A 63 -1.45 16.75 -6.62
CA LEU A 63 -0.32 15.84 -6.53
C LEU A 63 -0.61 14.50 -7.21
N THR A 64 0.45 13.83 -7.65
CA THR A 64 0.39 12.47 -8.20
C THR A 64 1.13 11.49 -7.29
N VAL A 65 0.76 10.22 -7.38
CA VAL A 65 1.42 9.12 -6.68
C VAL A 65 1.70 7.98 -7.65
N SER A 66 2.86 7.35 -7.53
CA SER A 66 3.20 6.10 -8.22
C SER A 66 3.39 4.96 -7.22
N ILE A 67 3.33 3.73 -7.71
CA ILE A 67 3.63 2.54 -6.91
C ILE A 67 5.12 2.23 -7.05
N HIS A 68 5.81 2.09 -5.92
CA HIS A 68 7.23 1.74 -5.90
C HIS A 68 7.43 0.27 -6.26
N ASP A 69 8.51 -0.06 -6.96
CA ASP A 69 8.81 -1.42 -7.47
C ASP A 69 8.91 -2.49 -6.36
N ASP A 70 9.35 -2.10 -5.16
CA ASP A 70 9.37 -2.98 -3.97
C ASP A 70 7.98 -3.31 -3.40
N SER A 71 6.91 -2.80 -4.02
CA SER A 71 5.55 -3.13 -3.61
C SER A 71 5.22 -4.58 -3.95
N VAL A 72 4.41 -5.21 -3.11
CA VAL A 72 3.79 -6.49 -3.49
C VAL A 72 2.96 -6.28 -4.76
N GLU A 73 3.23 -7.09 -5.79
CA GLU A 73 2.50 -7.01 -7.05
C GLU A 73 1.01 -7.32 -6.87
N PHE A 74 0.18 -6.65 -7.66
CA PHE A 74 -1.23 -7.01 -7.80
C PHE A 74 -1.29 -8.35 -8.53
N VAL A 75 -1.70 -9.42 -7.84
CA VAL A 75 -1.91 -10.76 -8.43
C VAL A 75 -3.40 -11.04 -8.63
#